data_AF-A0A7X7S8U6-F1
#
_entry.id   AF-A0A7X7S8U6-F1
#
_cell.length_a   1.000
_cell.length_b   1.000
_cell.length_c   1.000
_cell.angle_alpha   90.00
_cell.angle_beta   90.00
_cell.angle_gamma   90.00
#
_symmetry.space_group_name_H-M   'P 1'
#
loop_
_entity.id
_entity.type
_entity.pdbx_description
1 polymer ?
#
loop_
_entity_poly.entity_id
_entity_poly.type
_entity_poly.pdbx_seq_one_letter_code
_entity_poly.pdbx_strand_id
1 'polypeptide(L)'
;MKTKGLILSMVLILAIVISGCEMDIKQLPGFTRADTQEELIKVDIVFTDGQSLRAYVRSLGINSQSRVFVGGSSVSYFYNQQGEILGSYNYQRVLYMKIVPEEEL
;
A
#
# COMPACT_ATOMS: atom_id res chain seq x y z
N MET A 1 34.21 12.99 44.87
CA MET A 1 32.84 12.54 44.50
C MET A 1 32.42 12.97 43.09
N LYS A 2 32.90 14.10 42.55
CA LYS A 2 32.53 14.60 41.21
C LYS A 2 33.01 13.74 40.02
N THR A 3 34.20 13.14 40.11
CA THR A 3 34.79 12.31 39.03
C THR A 3 34.12 10.95 38.89
N LYS A 4 33.72 10.31 39.99
CA LYS A 4 33.01 9.02 39.98
C LYS A 4 31.61 9.13 39.35
N GLY A 5 30.91 10.25 39.58
CA GLY A 5 29.62 10.54 38.94
C GLY A 5 29.75 10.83 37.45
N LEU A 6 30.84 11.50 37.05
CA LEU A 6 31.11 11.83 35.64
C LEU A 6 31.46 10.57 34.83
N ILE A 7 32.22 9.65 35.41
CA ILE A 7 32.53 8.34 34.81
C ILE A 7 31.26 7.49 34.68
N LEU A 8 30.41 7.47 35.72
CA LEU A 8 29.16 6.69 35.68
C LEU A 8 28.20 7.24 34.60
N SER A 9 28.10 8.56 34.47
CA SER A 9 27.29 9.21 33.42
C SER A 9 27.83 8.91 32.02
N MET A 10 29.15 8.90 31.84
CA MET A 10 29.79 8.60 30.55
C MET A 10 29.59 7.13 30.14
N VAL A 11 29.64 6.20 31.10
CA VAL A 11 29.35 4.77 30.87
C VAL A 11 27.88 4.55 30.49
N LEU A 12 26.95 5.27 31.14
CA LEU A 12 25.52 5.19 30.84
C LEU A 12 25.19 5.71 29.44
N ILE A 13 25.79 6.83 29.03
CA ILE A 13 25.61 7.40 27.69
C ILE A 13 26.21 6.47 26.65
N LEU A 14 27.40 5.89 26.91
CA LEU A 14 28.01 4.93 26.00
C LEU A 14 27.09 3.71 25.82
N ALA A 15 26.53 3.16 26.90
CA ALA A 15 25.59 2.03 26.85
C ALA A 15 24.35 2.29 25.97
N ILE A 16 23.83 3.52 25.95
CA ILE A 16 22.70 3.93 25.09
C ILE A 16 23.13 4.03 23.63
N VAL A 17 24.37 4.43 23.34
CA VAL A 17 24.87 4.57 21.96
C VAL A 17 25.26 3.22 21.34
N ILE A 18 25.77 2.26 22.13
CA ILE A 18 26.03 0.88 21.66
C ILE A 18 24.79 -0.01 21.62
N SER A 19 23.70 0.36 22.31
CA SER A 19 22.36 -0.18 22.03
C SER A 19 21.74 0.50 20.79
N GLY A 20 22.59 0.73 19.78
CA GLY A 20 22.24 1.06 18.41
C GLY A 20 21.15 0.11 17.95
N CYS A 21 19.92 0.59 18.11
CA CYS A 21 18.71 -0.11 17.82
C CYS A 21 18.62 -0.31 16.30
N GLU A 22 19.02 -1.49 15.82
CA GLU A 22 18.17 -2.19 14.86
C GLU A 22 16.89 -2.62 15.59
N MET A 23 16.12 -1.63 16.08
CA MET A 23 14.75 -1.91 16.48
C MET A 23 14.01 -2.11 15.18
N ASP A 24 13.86 -3.38 14.82
CA ASP A 24 12.89 -3.83 13.83
C ASP A 24 11.49 -3.57 14.41
N ILE A 25 11.07 -2.30 14.36
CA ILE A 25 9.76 -1.76 14.77
C ILE A 25 8.61 -2.49 14.05
N LYS A 26 8.91 -3.31 13.04
CA LYS A 26 7.98 -4.17 12.31
C LYS A 26 7.35 -5.28 13.14
N GLN A 27 7.83 -5.56 14.35
CA GLN A 27 7.32 -6.66 15.19
C GLN A 27 6.48 -6.19 16.40
N LEU A 28 6.12 -4.92 16.47
CA LEU A 28 5.18 -4.41 17.50
C LEU A 28 3.75 -4.90 17.18
N PRO A 29 3.12 -5.71 18.06
CA PRO A 29 1.74 -6.13 17.87
C PRO A 29 0.81 -4.92 18.08
N GLY A 30 0.40 -4.31 16.97
CA GLY A 30 -0.42 -3.09 16.94
C GLY A 30 0.14 -2.00 16.00
N PHE A 31 1.39 -2.11 15.55
CA PHE A 31 1.96 -1.31 14.47
C PHE A 31 2.15 -2.19 13.23
N THR A 32 1.05 -2.61 12.62
CA THR A 32 1.09 -2.92 11.19
C THR A 32 1.39 -1.61 10.49
N ARG A 33 2.68 -1.36 10.22
CA ARG A 33 3.05 -0.53 9.07
C ARG A 33 2.36 -1.24 7.91
N ALA A 34 1.28 -0.64 7.41
CA ALA A 34 0.67 -1.06 6.17
C ALA A 34 1.71 -0.79 5.09
N ASP A 35 2.72 -1.66 5.02
CA ASP A 35 3.62 -1.83 3.89
C ASP A 35 2.84 -2.62 2.83
N THR A 36 1.62 -2.17 2.58
CA THR A 36 0.82 -2.52 1.43
C THR A 36 1.30 -1.57 0.34
N GLN A 37 2.39 -1.93 -0.35
CA GLN A 37 2.38 -1.66 -1.79
C GLN A 37 1.13 -2.37 -2.29
N GLU A 38 0.02 -1.62 -2.37
CA GLU A 38 -1.26 -2.17 -2.79
C GLU A 38 -1.05 -2.82 -4.16
N GLU A 39 -1.23 -4.14 -4.19
CA GLU A 39 -0.98 -4.96 -5.37
C GLU A 39 -1.72 -4.39 -6.57
N LEU A 40 -0.97 -4.11 -7.64
CA LEU A 40 -1.50 -3.62 -8.90
C LEU A 40 -2.00 -4.80 -9.71
N ILE A 41 -3.29 -4.78 -10.03
CA ILE A 41 -3.94 -5.83 -10.82
C ILE A 41 -4.16 -5.29 -12.23
N LYS A 42 -3.62 -5.98 -13.23
CA LYS A 42 -3.87 -5.67 -14.64
C LYS A 42 -5.30 -6.08 -14.99
N VAL A 43 -6.08 -5.15 -15.49
CA VAL A 43 -7.49 -5.36 -15.84
C VAL A 43 -7.84 -4.75 -17.19
N ASP A 44 -8.82 -5.35 -17.84
CA ASP A 44 -9.64 -4.72 -18.86
C ASP A 44 -10.92 -4.19 -18.21
N ILE A 45 -11.08 -2.87 -18.19
CA ILE A 45 -12.29 -2.19 -17.74
C ILE A 45 -13.18 -1.99 -18.95
N VAL A 46 -14.43 -2.46 -18.87
CA VAL A 46 -15.45 -2.23 -19.90
C VAL A 46 -16.50 -1.29 -19.34
N PHE A 47 -16.80 -0.22 -20.07
CA PHE A 47 -17.74 0.81 -19.66
C PHE A 47 -19.12 0.61 -20.30
N THR A 48 -20.14 1.22 -19.71
CA THR A 48 -21.54 1.14 -20.17
C THR A 48 -21.79 1.78 -21.53
N ASP A 49 -20.88 2.62 -22.01
CA ASP A 49 -20.92 3.24 -23.35
C ASP A 49 -20.18 2.41 -24.42
N GLY A 50 -19.72 1.20 -24.08
CA GLY A 50 -18.99 0.32 -24.97
C GLY A 50 -17.50 0.63 -25.11
N GLN A 51 -16.99 1.66 -24.42
CA GLN A 51 -15.54 1.91 -24.37
C GLN A 51 -14.85 0.88 -23.47
N SER A 52 -13.54 0.68 -23.71
CA SER A 52 -12.71 -0.17 -22.86
C SER A 52 -11.36 0.46 -22.56
N LEU A 53 -10.79 0.10 -21.41
CA LEU A 53 -9.48 0.56 -20.94
C LEU A 53 -8.71 -0.61 -20.34
N ARG A 54 -7.53 -0.88 -20.88
CA ARG A 54 -6.55 -1.81 -20.29
C ARG A 54 -5.58 -1.02 -19.42
N ALA A 55 -5.55 -1.30 -18.12
CA ALA A 55 -4.69 -0.59 -17.18
C ALA A 55 -4.43 -1.41 -15.91
N TYR A 56 -3.59 -0.88 -15.01
CA TYR A 56 -3.42 -1.41 -13.66
C TYR A 56 -4.34 -0.67 -12.69
N VAL A 57 -4.95 -1.38 -11.76
CA VAL A 57 -5.75 -0.80 -10.67
C VAL A 57 -5.25 -1.34 -9.33
N ARG A 58 -5.26 -0.50 -8.30
CA ARG A 58 -5.05 -0.95 -6.92
C ARG A 58 -6.30 -1.65 -6.45
N SER A 59 -6.14 -2.79 -5.75
CA SER A 59 -7.19 -3.55 -5.06
C SER A 59 -8.60 -3.24 -5.57
N LEU A 60 -9.11 -4.07 -6.50
CA LEU A 60 -10.55 -4.14 -6.74
C LEU A 60 -11.17 -4.28 -5.35
N GLY A 61 -12.02 -3.36 -4.90
CA GLY A 61 -12.57 -3.31 -3.53
C GLY A 61 -13.49 -4.49 -3.16
N ILE A 62 -13.17 -5.68 -3.65
CA ILE A 62 -13.83 -6.94 -3.55
C ILE A 62 -13.08 -7.71 -2.47
N ASN A 63 -13.51 -7.51 -1.23
CA ASN A 63 -13.22 -8.45 -0.15
C ASN A 63 -13.78 -9.83 -0.56
N SER A 64 -12.99 -10.89 -0.37
CA SER A 64 -13.33 -12.29 -0.66
C SER A 64 -14.57 -12.82 0.07
N GLN A 65 -15.15 -12.04 0.99
CA GLN A 65 -16.41 -12.32 1.67
C GLN A 65 -17.61 -11.48 1.19
N SER A 66 -17.57 -10.95 -0.04
CA SER A 66 -18.74 -10.41 -0.74
C SER A 66 -19.51 -9.33 0.03
N ARG A 67 -18.80 -8.31 0.54
CA ARG A 67 -19.41 -7.04 0.89
C ARG A 67 -18.76 -5.95 0.05
N VAL A 68 -19.41 -5.63 -1.07
CA VAL A 68 -19.12 -4.41 -1.83
C VAL A 68 -19.50 -3.25 -0.91
N PHE A 69 -18.51 -2.60 -0.32
CA PHE A 69 -18.72 -1.36 0.43
C PHE A 69 -18.99 -0.24 -0.59
N VAL A 70 -20.23 -0.13 -1.05
CA VAL A 70 -20.69 0.99 -1.87
C VAL A 70 -20.79 2.21 -0.95
N GLY A 71 -19.69 2.92 -0.79
CA GLY A 71 -19.60 4.16 -0.02
C GLY A 71 -18.36 5.01 -0.35
N GLY A 72 -17.68 4.73 -1.46
CA GLY A 72 -16.48 5.44 -1.90
C GLY A 72 -16.76 6.50 -2.98
N SER A 73 -15.74 7.33 -3.24
CA SER A 73 -15.72 8.26 -4.37
C SER A 73 -16.06 7.55 -5.67
N SER A 74 -16.95 8.12 -6.49
CA SER A 74 -17.23 7.62 -7.84
C SER A 74 -16.03 7.73 -8.77
N VAL A 75 -15.02 8.51 -8.39
CA VAL A 75 -13.76 8.66 -9.13
C VAL A 75 -12.74 7.63 -8.63
N SER A 76 -12.29 6.77 -9.53
CA SER A 76 -11.24 5.77 -9.31
C SER A 76 -10.04 6.05 -10.21
N TYR A 77 -8.84 5.71 -9.77
CA TYR A 77 -7.60 5.93 -10.53
C TYR A 77 -7.12 4.65 -11.21
N PHE A 78 -6.41 4.81 -12.31
CA PHE A 78 -5.67 3.74 -12.97
C PHE A 78 -4.20 4.12 -13.14
N TYR A 79 -3.38 3.10 -13.20
CA TYR A 79 -1.93 3.20 -13.05
C TYR A 79 -1.22 2.52 -14.22
N ASN A 80 0.05 2.88 -14.42
CA ASN A 80 0.99 2.06 -15.18
C ASN A 80 1.54 0.91 -14.31
N GLN A 81 2.39 0.08 -14.89
CA GLN A 81 3.00 -1.07 -14.21
C GLN A 81 3.90 -0.65 -13.03
N GLN A 82 4.45 0.57 -13.07
CA GLN A 82 5.28 1.15 -12.01
C GLN A 82 4.45 1.77 -10.88
N GLY A 83 3.12 1.81 -11.01
CA GLY A 83 2.21 2.38 -10.01
C GLY A 83 2.07 3.90 -10.09
N GLU A 84 2.47 4.53 -11.18
CA GLU A 84 2.22 5.94 -11.46
C GLU A 84 0.80 6.13 -11.98
N ILE A 85 0.12 7.18 -11.52
CA ILE A 85 -1.25 7.51 -11.95
C ILE A 85 -1.21 7.96 -13.41
N LEU A 86 -1.95 7.26 -14.26
CA LEU A 86 -2.16 7.65 -15.67
C LEU A 86 -3.45 8.44 -15.86
N GLY A 87 -4.43 8.28 -14.95
CA GLY A 87 -5.67 9.03 -15.00
C GLY A 87 -6.72 8.48 -14.04
N SER A 88 -7.97 8.91 -14.24
CA SER A 88 -9.12 8.49 -13.46
C SER A 88 -10.32 8.12 -14.33
N TYR A 89 -11.16 7.23 -13.83
CA TYR A 89 -12.42 6.83 -14.42
C TYR A 89 -13.57 6.93 -13.41
N ASN A 90 -14.80 7.03 -13.92
CA ASN A 90 -15.98 6.97 -13.07
C ASN A 90 -16.41 5.51 -12.89
N TYR A 91 -16.32 5.00 -11.67
CA TYR A 91 -16.67 3.61 -11.33
C TYR A 91 -18.14 3.28 -11.63
N GLN A 92 -19.05 4.27 -11.54
CA GLN A 92 -20.47 4.07 -11.87
C GLN A 92 -20.73 3.78 -13.35
N ARG A 93 -19.75 4.08 -14.22
CA ARG A 93 -19.82 3.80 -15.65
C ARG A 93 -19.20 2.44 -16.00
N VAL A 94 -18.60 1.74 -15.05
CA VAL A 94 -18.00 0.42 -15.29
C VAL A 94 -19.11 -0.62 -15.35
N LEU A 95 -19.16 -1.36 -16.46
CA LEU A 95 -20.04 -2.52 -16.63
C LEU A 95 -19.43 -3.76 -15.97
N TYR A 96 -18.16 -4.05 -16.25
CA TYR A 96 -17.38 -5.08 -15.58
C TYR A 96 -15.87 -4.83 -15.72
N MET A 97 -15.08 -5.51 -14.91
CA MET A 97 -13.63 -5.59 -15.05
C MET A 97 -13.21 -7.06 -15.20
N LYS A 98 -12.31 -7.33 -16.14
CA LYS A 98 -11.71 -8.65 -16.34
C LYS A 98 -10.24 -8.59 -15.95
N ILE A 99 -9.80 -9.46 -15.05
CA ILE A 99 -8.37 -9.60 -14.73
C ILE A 99 -7.66 -10.21 -15.94
N VAL A 100 -6.56 -9.59 -16.34
CA VAL A 100 -5.72 -10.04 -17.46
C VAL A 100 -4.46 -10.66 -16.86
N PRO A 101 -4.15 -11.94 -17.13
CA PRO A 101 -2.89 -12.54 -16.72
C PRO A 101 -1.70 -11.72 -17.23
N GLU A 102 -0.60 -11.67 -16.47
CA GLU A 102 0.61 -11.02 -16.97
C GLU A 102 1.23 -11.78 -18.15
N GLU A 103 0.92 -13.07 -18.25
CA GLU A 103 1.41 -13.99 -19.27
C GLU A 103 0.35 -14.22 -20.37
N GLU A 104 0.27 -13.30 -21.33
CA GLU A 104 -0.15 -13.61 -22.70
C GLU A 104 0.88 -12.94 -23.63
N LEU A 105 1.99 -13.66 -23.87
CA LEU A 105 2.93 -13.44 -24.98
C LEU A 105 2.56 -14.34 -26.14
#